data_AF-A0A1M7UFV2-F1
#
_entry.id   AF-A0A1M7UFV2-F1
#
_cell.length_a   1.000
_cell.length_b   1.000
_cell.length_c   1.000
_cell.angle_alpha   90.00
_cell.angle_beta   90.00
_cell.angle_gamma   90.00
#
_symmetry.space_group_name_H-M   'P 1'
#
loop_
_entity.id
_entity.type
_entity.pdbx_description
1 polymer ?
#
loop_
_entity_poly.entity_id
_entity_poly.type
_entity_poly.pdbx_seq_one_letter_code
_entity_poly.pdbx_strand_id
1 'polypeptide(L)'
;MISLVIGLSNLGIGIAYAGLGLLAAWETASLHRYRGWSRFGLGFSLMAASCGPHHLVHGWHVLQGGSISWPMLAATVIGLPAGLTFVGLRLERMWGGQGERVITASADRVAMLAGVFALATGLLAAGVFVQPAADALWQVVCTSSGLERRASSGDGGVDFTSLSFVTNIFVTVTYGMVGWYLADFQVRRYLTTSAWSLSGVSLTGVFFTCALMHLVDASTHGDGAMLFFDLLGIPASIYFLWVVKLVHNDSVMDWNRRPLVGAAASPARPSPWSGYSL
;
A
#
# COMPACT_ATOMS: atom_id res chain seq x y z
N MET A 1 5.21 -16.09 -20.40
CA MET A 1 3.81 -15.74 -20.03
C MET A 1 3.72 -15.14 -18.62
N ILE A 2 4.31 -15.75 -17.59
CA ILE A 2 4.33 -15.20 -16.22
C ILE A 2 4.95 -13.79 -16.14
N SER A 3 6.16 -13.59 -16.68
CA SER A 3 6.80 -12.26 -16.65
C SER A 3 5.99 -11.18 -17.38
N LEU A 4 5.28 -11.54 -18.45
CA LEU A 4 4.38 -10.62 -19.15
C LEU A 4 3.23 -10.18 -18.25
N VAL A 5 2.55 -11.12 -17.59
CA VAL A 5 1.44 -10.81 -16.68
C VAL A 5 1.92 -9.94 -15.52
N ILE A 6 3.08 -10.24 -14.95
CA ILE A 6 3.62 -9.48 -13.81
C ILE A 6 4.08 -8.09 -14.24
N GLY A 7 4.77 -7.99 -15.38
CA GLY A 7 5.21 -6.72 -15.94
C GLY A 7 4.03 -5.81 -16.23
N LEU A 8 3.00 -6.32 -16.91
CA LEU A 8 1.76 -5.59 -17.17
C LEU A 8 0.98 -5.24 -15.89
N SER A 9 0.96 -6.14 -14.89
CA SER A 9 0.30 -5.87 -13.61
C SER A 9 1.00 -4.75 -12.85
N ASN A 10 2.34 -4.76 -12.79
CA ASN A 10 3.13 -3.68 -12.17
C ASN A 10 2.99 -2.37 -12.91
N LEU A 11 2.99 -2.38 -14.25
CA LEU A 11 2.68 -1.18 -15.03
C LEU A 11 1.28 -0.65 -14.72
N GLY A 12 0.27 -1.53 -14.68
CA GLY A 12 -1.11 -1.17 -14.33
C GLY A 12 -1.22 -0.56 -12.93
N ILE A 13 -0.58 -1.17 -11.93
CA ILE A 13 -0.51 -0.64 -10.56
C ILE A 13 0.19 0.71 -10.55
N GLY A 14 1.33 0.83 -11.24
CA GLY A 14 2.10 2.08 -11.32
C GLY A 14 1.31 3.22 -11.95
N ILE A 15 0.61 2.96 -13.07
CA ILE A 15 -0.30 3.93 -13.71
C ILE A 15 -1.43 4.31 -12.74
N ALA A 16 -2.03 3.32 -12.08
CA ALA A 16 -3.13 3.56 -11.16
C ALA A 16 -2.70 4.42 -9.96
N TYR A 17 -1.56 4.11 -9.34
CA TYR A 17 -1.03 4.86 -8.21
C TYR A 17 -0.63 6.28 -8.64
N ALA A 18 0.13 6.41 -9.74
CA ALA A 18 0.49 7.72 -10.27
C ALA A 18 -0.75 8.56 -10.62
N GLY A 19 -1.76 7.96 -11.26
CA GLY A 19 -3.03 8.61 -11.58
C GLY A 19 -3.81 9.05 -10.34
N LEU A 20 -3.89 8.21 -9.30
CA LEU A 20 -4.50 8.56 -8.03
C LEU A 20 -3.74 9.68 -7.30
N GLY A 21 -2.41 9.67 -7.38
CA GLY A 21 -1.57 10.74 -6.83
C GLY A 21 -1.82 12.07 -7.53
N LEU A 22 -1.81 12.06 -8.86
CA LEU A 22 -2.13 13.24 -9.68
C LEU A 22 -3.54 13.76 -9.42
N LEU A 23 -4.52 12.87 -9.26
CA LEU A 23 -5.88 13.25 -8.90
C LEU A 23 -5.91 13.91 -7.51
N ALA A 24 -5.28 13.29 -6.51
CA ALA A 24 -5.20 13.86 -5.16
C ALA A 24 -4.53 15.24 -5.17
N ALA A 25 -3.45 15.41 -5.93
CA ALA A 25 -2.80 16.70 -6.14
C ALA A 25 -3.73 17.72 -6.80
N TRP A 26 -4.39 17.33 -7.92
CA TRP A 26 -5.29 18.20 -8.67
C TRP A 26 -6.49 18.63 -7.84
N GLU A 27 -7.10 17.72 -7.08
CA GLU A 27 -8.21 18.06 -6.18
C GLU A 27 -7.75 19.01 -5.09
N THR A 28 -6.64 18.68 -4.42
CA THR A 28 -6.01 19.55 -3.40
C THR A 28 -5.79 20.95 -3.98
N ALA A 29 -5.18 21.05 -5.16
CA ALA A 29 -4.88 22.32 -5.80
C ALA A 29 -6.12 23.07 -6.32
N SER A 30 -7.14 22.38 -6.83
CA SER A 30 -8.34 23.02 -7.39
C SER A 30 -9.31 23.48 -6.29
N LEU A 31 -9.39 22.73 -5.19
CA LEU A 31 -10.37 22.99 -4.12
C LEU A 31 -9.77 23.73 -2.92
N HIS A 32 -8.44 23.97 -2.85
CA HIS A 32 -7.81 24.61 -1.68
C HIS A 32 -8.44 25.96 -1.32
N ARG A 33 -8.87 26.77 -2.32
CA ARG A 33 -9.49 28.08 -2.07
C ARG A 33 -10.82 27.97 -1.33
N TYR A 34 -11.56 26.89 -1.54
CA TYR A 34 -12.88 26.66 -0.93
C TYR A 34 -12.81 25.76 0.30
N ARG A 35 -11.85 24.83 0.34
CA ARG A 35 -11.78 23.78 1.35
C ARG A 35 -10.58 23.87 2.29
N GLY A 36 -9.63 24.78 2.04
CA GLY A 36 -8.30 24.74 2.61
C GLY A 36 -7.47 23.60 2.01
N TRP A 37 -6.17 23.55 2.31
CA TRP A 37 -5.30 22.46 1.85
C TRP A 37 -5.66 21.12 2.52
N SER A 38 -5.89 20.07 1.73
CA SER A 38 -6.03 18.70 2.28
C SER A 38 -4.66 18.14 2.63
N ARG A 39 -4.41 17.90 3.92
CA ARG A 39 -3.14 17.31 4.35
C ARG A 39 -3.06 15.84 3.93
N PHE A 40 -4.19 15.14 4.03
CA PHE A 40 -4.36 13.77 3.57
C PHE A 40 -4.18 13.69 2.06
N GLY A 41 -4.82 14.57 1.28
CA GLY A 41 -4.67 14.62 -0.17
C GLY A 41 -3.23 14.89 -0.61
N LEU A 42 -2.56 15.86 0.02
CA LEU A 42 -1.14 16.13 -0.23
C LEU A 42 -0.26 14.93 0.12
N GLY A 43 -0.45 14.34 1.29
CA GLY A 43 0.40 13.24 1.74
C GLY A 43 0.17 11.97 0.91
N PHE A 44 -1.08 11.69 0.55
CA PHE A 44 -1.41 10.61 -0.38
C PHE A 44 -0.79 10.86 -1.77
N SER A 45 -0.81 12.10 -2.26
CA SER A 45 -0.16 12.46 -3.53
C SER A 45 1.36 12.27 -3.48
N LEU A 46 2.02 12.68 -2.40
CA LEU A 46 3.47 12.51 -2.24
C LEU A 46 3.85 11.04 -2.19
N MET A 47 3.07 10.23 -1.47
CA MET A 47 3.22 8.78 -1.41
C MET A 47 3.10 8.15 -2.80
N ALA A 48 2.01 8.46 -3.50
CA ALA A 48 1.79 7.98 -4.86
C ALA A 48 2.87 8.41 -5.86
N ALA A 49 3.50 9.58 -5.66
CA ALA A 49 4.61 10.06 -6.48
C ALA A 49 5.91 9.24 -6.27
N SER A 50 6.05 8.50 -5.17
CA SER A 50 7.11 7.52 -4.97
C SER A 50 6.70 6.14 -5.47
N CYS A 51 5.59 5.58 -4.98
CA CYS A 51 5.18 4.21 -5.31
C CYS A 51 4.81 4.03 -6.79
N GLY A 52 4.11 5.00 -7.39
CA GLY A 52 3.63 4.89 -8.77
C GLY A 52 4.79 4.70 -9.75
N PRO A 53 5.72 5.67 -9.84
CA PRO A 53 6.93 5.54 -10.64
C PRO A 53 7.79 4.32 -10.30
N HIS A 54 7.91 3.95 -9.02
CA HIS A 54 8.60 2.72 -8.60
C HIS A 54 8.00 1.47 -9.28
N HIS A 55 6.67 1.28 -9.21
CA HIS A 55 5.99 0.17 -9.89
C HIS A 55 6.10 0.24 -11.42
N LEU A 56 6.16 1.44 -12.01
CA LEU A 56 6.36 1.60 -13.44
C LEU A 56 7.75 1.09 -13.87
N VAL A 57 8.80 1.46 -13.15
CA VAL A 57 10.17 1.01 -13.44
C VAL A 57 10.29 -0.51 -13.26
N HIS A 58 9.74 -1.06 -12.18
CA HIS A 58 9.68 -2.50 -12.00
C HIS A 58 8.95 -3.20 -13.15
N GLY A 59 7.75 -2.74 -13.48
CA GLY A 59 6.95 -3.33 -14.57
C GLY A 59 7.70 -3.30 -15.89
N TRP A 60 8.40 -2.21 -16.17
CA TRP A 60 9.22 -2.06 -17.37
C TRP A 60 10.43 -3.02 -17.39
N HIS A 61 11.21 -3.10 -16.32
CA HIS A 61 12.37 -4.01 -16.23
C HIS A 61 11.96 -5.48 -16.37
N VAL A 62 10.83 -5.86 -15.77
CA VAL A 62 10.27 -7.20 -15.91
C VAL A 62 9.92 -7.52 -17.37
N LEU A 63 9.32 -6.57 -18.09
CA LEU A 63 9.00 -6.74 -19.51
C LEU A 63 10.24 -6.81 -20.40
N GLN A 64 11.36 -6.24 -19.95
CA GLN A 64 12.66 -6.33 -20.62
C GLN A 64 13.41 -7.65 -20.34
N GLY A 65 12.84 -8.55 -19.54
CA GLY A 65 13.44 -9.85 -19.21
C GLY A 65 14.10 -9.90 -17.83
N GLY A 66 13.90 -8.88 -16.99
CA GLY A 66 14.27 -8.92 -15.58
C GLY A 66 13.59 -10.09 -14.85
N SER A 67 14.32 -10.73 -13.93
CA SER A 67 13.77 -11.75 -13.06
C SER A 67 12.91 -11.14 -11.95
N ILE A 68 11.94 -11.90 -11.47
CA ILE A 68 11.11 -11.54 -10.32
C ILE A 68 11.19 -12.69 -9.34
N SER A 69 11.53 -12.36 -8.10
CA SER A 69 11.51 -13.35 -7.03
C SER A 69 10.09 -13.83 -6.77
N TRP A 70 9.93 -15.12 -6.47
CA TRP A 70 8.63 -15.67 -6.11
C TRP A 70 7.94 -14.94 -4.94
N PRO A 71 8.65 -14.52 -3.87
CA PRO A 71 8.05 -13.74 -2.79
C PRO A 71 7.46 -12.40 -3.27
N MET A 72 8.13 -11.71 -4.20
CA MET A 72 7.63 -10.45 -4.76
C MET A 72 6.35 -10.68 -5.58
N LEU A 73 6.33 -11.77 -6.37
CA LEU A 73 5.12 -12.20 -7.09
C LEU A 73 3.96 -12.46 -6.13
N ALA A 74 4.20 -13.25 -5.07
CA ALA A 74 3.18 -13.60 -4.09
C ALA A 74 2.64 -12.34 -3.38
N ALA A 75 3.51 -11.43 -2.95
CA ALA A 75 3.12 -10.15 -2.36
C ALA A 75 2.25 -9.32 -3.32
N THR A 76 2.63 -9.26 -4.60
CA THR A 76 1.87 -8.55 -5.66
C THR A 76 0.47 -9.13 -5.82
N VAL A 77 0.34 -10.46 -5.90
CA VAL A 77 -0.95 -11.14 -6.07
C VAL A 77 -1.85 -10.94 -4.85
N ILE A 78 -1.28 -10.96 -3.64
CA ILE A 78 -2.05 -10.71 -2.40
C ILE A 78 -2.55 -9.27 -2.34
N GLY A 79 -1.76 -8.29 -2.79
CA GLY A 79 -2.12 -6.87 -2.77
C GLY A 79 -3.05 -6.43 -3.90
N LEU A 80 -3.01 -7.11 -5.05
CA LEU A 80 -3.75 -6.73 -6.25
C LEU A 80 -5.26 -6.52 -6.02
N PRO A 81 -6.00 -7.39 -5.31
CA PRO A 81 -7.44 -7.18 -5.07
C PRO A 81 -7.73 -5.90 -4.28
N ALA A 82 -6.91 -5.60 -3.27
CA ALA A 82 -7.06 -4.39 -2.45
C ALA A 82 -6.78 -3.12 -3.29
N GLY A 83 -5.71 -3.14 -4.10
CA GLY A 83 -5.36 -2.07 -5.01
C GLY A 83 -6.44 -1.82 -6.08
N LEU A 84 -6.87 -2.87 -6.78
CA LEU A 84 -7.92 -2.78 -7.81
C LEU A 84 -9.24 -2.28 -7.24
N THR A 85 -9.64 -2.77 -6.06
CA THR A 85 -10.85 -2.30 -5.39
C THR A 85 -10.73 -0.81 -5.07
N PHE A 86 -9.65 -0.39 -4.41
CA PHE A 86 -9.46 1.01 -4.05
C PHE A 86 -9.47 1.93 -5.28
N VAL A 87 -8.72 1.59 -6.33
CA VAL A 87 -8.66 2.35 -7.59
C VAL A 87 -10.02 2.39 -8.27
N GLY A 88 -10.71 1.25 -8.37
CA GLY A 88 -12.02 1.15 -9.01
C GLY A 88 -13.07 2.05 -8.35
N LEU A 89 -13.09 2.10 -7.01
CA LEU A 89 -13.98 2.99 -6.25
C LEU A 89 -13.70 4.48 -6.54
N ARG A 90 -12.42 4.85 -6.74
CA ARG A 90 -12.03 6.24 -7.06
C ARG A 90 -12.43 6.61 -8.48
N LEU A 91 -12.19 5.72 -9.45
CA LEU A 91 -12.60 5.91 -10.84
C LEU A 91 -14.12 6.03 -10.96
N GLU A 92 -14.87 5.14 -10.30
CA GLU A 92 -16.33 5.21 -10.22
C GLU A 92 -16.78 6.58 -9.70
N ARG A 93 -16.15 7.08 -8.63
CA ARG A 93 -16.49 8.39 -8.07
C ARG A 93 -16.21 9.53 -9.04
N MET A 94 -15.12 9.47 -9.79
CA MET A 94 -14.79 10.48 -10.82
C MET A 94 -15.89 10.56 -11.88
N TRP A 95 -16.40 9.40 -12.32
CA TRP A 95 -17.52 9.28 -13.26
C TRP A 95 -18.90 9.57 -12.64
N GLY A 96 -18.96 10.06 -11.40
CA GLY A 96 -20.20 10.48 -10.74
C GLY A 96 -20.95 9.35 -10.02
N GLY A 97 -20.37 8.16 -9.91
CA GLY A 97 -20.90 7.07 -9.11
C GLY A 97 -20.72 7.27 -7.61
N GLN A 98 -21.03 6.22 -6.84
CA GLN A 98 -20.99 6.27 -5.38
C GLN A 98 -19.57 6.29 -4.86
N GLY A 99 -18.72 5.42 -5.41
CA GLY A 99 -17.32 5.26 -5.03
C GLY A 99 -17.15 4.61 -3.65
N GLU A 100 -17.69 5.18 -2.58
CA GLU A 100 -17.68 4.51 -1.27
C GLU A 100 -18.78 3.46 -1.17
N ARG A 101 -18.47 2.31 -0.53
CA ARG A 101 -19.43 1.25 -0.25
C ARG A 101 -19.33 0.84 1.21
N VAL A 102 -20.47 0.67 1.85
CA VAL A 102 -20.58 0.23 3.24
C VAL A 102 -20.76 -1.28 3.27
N ILE A 103 -19.90 -1.98 4.01
CA ILE A 103 -19.97 -3.45 4.15
C ILE A 103 -20.52 -3.79 5.54
N THR A 104 -21.57 -4.59 5.59
CA THR A 104 -22.21 -5.07 6.84
C THR A 104 -21.71 -6.45 7.29
N ALA A 105 -20.49 -6.82 6.89
CA ALA A 105 -19.87 -8.06 7.33
C ALA A 105 -19.68 -8.07 8.86
N SER A 106 -19.95 -9.20 9.51
CA SER A 106 -19.72 -9.34 10.95
C SER A 106 -18.24 -9.20 11.31
N ALA A 107 -17.96 -8.76 12.53
CA ALA A 107 -16.60 -8.68 13.07
C ALA A 107 -15.83 -9.99 12.90
N ASP A 108 -16.47 -11.13 13.18
CA ASP A 108 -15.82 -12.45 13.09
C ASP A 108 -15.36 -12.78 11.67
N ARG A 109 -16.16 -12.46 10.65
CA ARG A 109 -15.79 -12.71 9.24
C ARG A 109 -14.61 -11.85 8.82
N VAL A 110 -14.60 -10.57 9.23
CA VAL A 110 -13.50 -9.66 8.93
C VAL A 110 -12.23 -10.05 9.70
N ALA A 111 -12.36 -10.45 10.97
CA ALA A 111 -11.26 -10.96 11.79
C ALA A 111 -10.65 -12.24 11.20
N MET A 112 -11.48 -13.17 10.72
CA MET A 112 -11.01 -14.37 10.02
C MET A 112 -10.24 -14.02 8.75
N LEU A 113 -10.77 -13.12 7.92
CA LEU A 113 -10.08 -12.66 6.71
C LEU A 113 -8.76 -11.97 7.03
N ALA A 114 -8.74 -11.11 8.06
CA ALA A 114 -7.53 -10.47 8.55
C ALA A 114 -6.51 -11.48 9.08
N GLY A 115 -6.96 -12.53 9.77
CA GLY A 115 -6.11 -13.63 10.24
C GLY A 115 -5.49 -14.42 9.07
N VAL A 116 -6.27 -14.77 8.05
CA VAL A 116 -5.76 -15.43 6.83
C VAL A 116 -4.75 -14.53 6.11
N PHE A 117 -5.05 -13.23 5.99
CA PHE A 117 -4.13 -12.26 5.40
C PHE A 117 -2.83 -12.14 6.21
N ALA A 118 -2.91 -12.04 7.53
CA ALA A 118 -1.74 -11.96 8.41
C ALA A 118 -0.90 -13.24 8.37
N LEU A 119 -1.53 -14.42 8.30
CA LEU A 119 -0.83 -15.68 8.13
C LEU A 119 -0.09 -15.75 6.78
N ALA A 120 -0.77 -15.41 5.68
CA ALA A 120 -0.17 -15.44 4.34
C ALA A 120 1.01 -14.45 4.24
N THR A 121 0.82 -13.22 4.69
CA THR A 121 1.87 -12.19 4.68
C THR A 121 2.99 -12.48 5.66
N GLY A 122 2.69 -13.03 6.84
CA GLY A 122 3.68 -13.45 7.84
C GLY A 122 4.55 -14.62 7.37
N LEU A 123 3.96 -15.62 6.70
CA LEU A 123 4.72 -16.72 6.10
C LEU A 123 5.65 -16.23 5.00
N LEU A 124 5.20 -15.29 4.17
CA LEU A 124 6.04 -14.65 3.15
C LEU A 124 7.18 -13.86 3.81
N ALA A 125 6.87 -13.00 4.78
CA ALA A 125 7.85 -12.20 5.50
C ALA A 125 8.91 -13.07 6.20
N ALA A 126 8.50 -14.12 6.90
CA ALA A 126 9.43 -15.06 7.54
C ALA A 126 10.31 -15.75 6.49
N GLY A 127 9.70 -16.17 5.39
CA GLY A 127 10.41 -16.89 4.35
C GLY A 127 11.48 -16.06 3.64
N VAL A 128 11.21 -14.78 3.44
CA VAL A 128 12.14 -13.81 2.88
C VAL A 128 13.45 -13.71 3.68
N PHE A 129 13.40 -13.80 5.02
CA PHE A 129 14.61 -13.84 5.85
C PHE A 129 15.30 -15.20 5.86
N VAL A 130 14.54 -16.28 5.70
CA VAL A 130 15.09 -17.64 5.70
C VAL A 130 15.77 -17.96 4.37
N GLN A 131 15.29 -17.49 3.23
CA GLN A 131 16.09 -17.43 2.01
C GLN A 131 15.59 -16.29 1.12
N PRO A 132 16.35 -15.20 1.04
CA PRO A 132 16.07 -14.16 0.08
C PRO A 132 16.05 -14.71 -1.34
N ALA A 133 15.12 -14.22 -2.15
CA ALA A 133 14.94 -14.61 -3.56
C ALA A 133 14.62 -16.10 -3.86
N ALA A 134 14.37 -16.96 -2.87
CA ALA A 134 14.08 -18.37 -3.14
C ALA A 134 12.78 -18.60 -3.91
N ASP A 135 12.86 -19.45 -4.94
CA ASP A 135 11.71 -19.88 -5.75
C ASP A 135 10.72 -20.79 -4.98
N ALA A 136 11.18 -21.46 -3.92
CA ALA A 136 10.35 -22.36 -3.12
C ALA A 136 10.81 -22.46 -1.66
N LEU A 137 10.11 -21.74 -0.78
CA LEU A 137 10.37 -21.72 0.66
C LEU A 137 10.41 -23.11 1.33
N TRP A 138 9.46 -23.98 0.96
CA TRP A 138 9.35 -25.31 1.55
C TRP A 138 10.50 -26.25 1.15
N GLN A 139 11.12 -26.03 -0.01
CA GLN A 139 12.27 -26.84 -0.46
C GLN A 139 13.53 -26.54 0.36
N VAL A 140 13.59 -25.38 0.99
CA VAL A 140 14.78 -24.88 1.66
C VAL A 140 14.72 -25.14 3.16
N VAL A 141 13.61 -24.79 3.80
CA VAL A 141 13.50 -24.81 5.27
C VAL A 141 13.35 -26.23 5.82
N CYS A 142 12.78 -27.14 5.02
CA CYS A 142 12.37 -28.46 5.48
C CYS A 142 13.14 -29.62 4.85
N THR A 143 14.21 -29.36 4.08
CA THR A 143 15.01 -30.43 3.45
C THR A 143 16.51 -30.22 3.65
N SER A 144 17.24 -31.31 3.88
CA SER A 144 18.71 -31.29 4.01
C SER A 144 19.40 -30.77 2.75
N SER A 145 18.88 -31.12 1.57
CA SER A 145 19.39 -30.64 0.28
C SER A 145 19.18 -29.14 0.06
N GLY A 146 18.14 -28.55 0.65
CA GLY A 146 17.91 -27.10 0.66
C GLY A 146 18.93 -26.33 1.51
N LEU A 147 19.30 -26.88 2.68
CA LEU A 147 20.35 -26.35 3.54
C LEU A 147 21.74 -26.44 2.90
N GLU A 148 22.07 -27.56 2.25
CA GLU A 148 23.33 -27.73 1.51
C GLU A 148 23.42 -26.77 0.33
N ARG A 149 22.32 -26.58 -0.43
CA ARG A 149 22.27 -25.62 -1.54
C ARG A 149 22.55 -24.20 -1.05
N ARG A 150 21.99 -23.79 0.10
CA ARG A 150 22.25 -22.50 0.75
C ARG A 150 23.72 -22.31 1.14
N ALA A 151 24.33 -23.35 1.69
CA ALA A 151 25.74 -23.31 2.07
C ALA A 151 26.66 -23.23 0.84
N SER A 152 26.24 -23.80 -0.28
CA SER A 152 27.02 -23.85 -1.52
C SER A 152 26.79 -22.69 -2.50
N SER A 153 25.65 -21.99 -2.42
CA SER A 153 25.24 -21.06 -3.48
C SER A 153 26.07 -19.79 -3.55
N GLY A 154 26.86 -19.44 -2.53
CA GLY A 154 27.67 -18.22 -2.50
C GLY A 154 26.86 -16.91 -2.66
N ASP A 155 25.55 -17.01 -2.88
CA ASP A 155 24.61 -15.90 -2.97
C ASP A 155 24.63 -15.17 -1.65
N GLY A 156 25.11 -13.93 -1.71
CA GLY A 156 25.31 -13.07 -0.57
C GLY A 156 24.06 -13.03 0.29
N GLY A 157 24.23 -13.24 1.59
CA GLY A 157 23.17 -12.95 2.55
C GLY A 157 22.71 -11.50 2.41
N VAL A 158 21.63 -11.16 3.12
CA VAL A 158 21.10 -9.79 3.13
C VAL A 158 22.22 -8.80 3.51
N ASP A 159 22.51 -7.85 2.63
CA ASP A 159 23.43 -6.75 2.95
C ASP A 159 22.69 -5.70 3.80
N PHE A 160 22.74 -5.91 5.11
CA PHE A 160 22.16 -5.02 6.13
C PHE A 160 22.76 -3.60 6.13
N THR A 161 23.92 -3.41 5.47
CA THR A 161 24.58 -2.10 5.37
C THR A 161 24.22 -1.34 4.11
N SER A 162 23.56 -2.00 3.14
CA SER A 162 23.17 -1.36 1.90
C SER A 162 22.13 -0.26 2.14
N LEU A 163 22.24 0.82 1.37
CA LEU A 163 21.24 1.90 1.40
C LEU A 163 19.86 1.41 0.97
N SER A 164 19.79 0.45 0.04
CA SER A 164 18.53 -0.19 -0.36
C SER A 164 17.86 -0.92 0.80
N PHE A 165 18.61 -1.75 1.54
CA PHE A 165 18.08 -2.43 2.73
C PHE A 165 17.49 -1.43 3.73
N VAL A 166 18.27 -0.42 4.12
CA VAL A 166 17.83 0.56 5.14
C VAL A 166 16.61 1.34 4.67
N THR A 167 16.60 1.78 3.41
CA THR A 167 15.49 2.54 2.83
C THR A 167 14.21 1.69 2.79
N ASN A 168 14.31 0.46 2.30
CA ASN A 168 13.17 -0.44 2.19
C ASN A 168 12.64 -0.89 3.57
N ILE A 169 13.51 -1.13 4.56
CA ILE A 169 13.05 -1.41 5.94
C ILE A 169 12.37 -0.19 6.53
N PHE A 170 12.89 1.02 6.31
CA PHE A 170 12.24 2.24 6.78
C PHE A 170 10.83 2.37 6.19
N VAL A 171 10.70 2.21 4.88
CA VAL A 171 9.42 2.28 4.18
C VAL A 171 8.47 1.16 4.61
N THR A 172 8.98 -0.06 4.83
CA THR A 172 8.23 -1.19 5.40
C THR A 172 7.58 -0.79 6.73
N VAL A 173 8.35 -0.18 7.64
CA VAL A 173 7.86 0.24 8.94
C VAL A 173 6.83 1.35 8.80
N THR A 174 7.11 2.41 8.03
CA THR A 174 6.19 3.55 7.92
C THR A 174 4.88 3.15 7.25
N TYR A 175 4.91 2.31 6.21
CA TYR A 175 3.71 1.83 5.53
C TYR A 175 2.92 0.86 6.40
N GLY A 176 3.62 -0.02 7.12
CA GLY A 176 2.99 -0.92 8.09
C GLY A 176 2.27 -0.14 9.19
N MET A 177 2.87 0.95 9.70
CA MET A 177 2.24 1.83 10.68
C MET A 177 1.04 2.59 10.11
N VAL A 178 1.11 3.07 8.86
CA VAL A 178 -0.07 3.67 8.19
C VAL A 178 -1.19 2.63 8.07
N GLY A 179 -0.89 1.42 7.62
CA GLY A 179 -1.84 0.30 7.54
C GLY A 179 -2.48 0.00 8.90
N TRP A 180 -1.68 -0.01 9.97
CA TRP A 180 -2.18 -0.17 11.34
C TRP A 180 -3.18 0.92 11.75
N TYR A 181 -2.86 2.20 11.57
CA TYR A 181 -3.78 3.28 11.92
C TYR A 181 -5.08 3.25 11.10
N LEU A 182 -5.00 2.84 9.83
CA LEU A 182 -6.20 2.67 8.99
C LEU A 182 -7.05 1.47 9.45
N ALA A 183 -6.41 0.36 9.82
CA ALA A 183 -7.08 -0.82 10.37
C ALA A 183 -7.80 -0.48 11.69
N ASP A 184 -7.11 0.19 12.62
CA ASP A 184 -7.69 0.62 13.90
C ASP A 184 -8.88 1.57 13.67
N PHE A 185 -8.75 2.50 12.73
CA PHE A 185 -9.87 3.35 12.35
C PHE A 185 -11.08 2.57 11.81
N GLN A 186 -10.85 1.53 11.00
CA GLN A 186 -11.93 0.65 10.53
C GLN A 186 -12.61 -0.10 11.69
N VAL A 187 -11.84 -0.59 12.67
CA VAL A 187 -12.39 -1.24 13.87
C VAL A 187 -13.24 -0.26 14.68
N ARG A 188 -12.73 0.95 14.95
CA ARG A 188 -13.49 2.01 15.66
C ARG A 188 -14.77 2.41 14.92
N ARG A 189 -14.71 2.51 13.59
CA ARG A 189 -15.88 2.76 12.75
C ARG A 189 -16.90 1.63 12.89
N TYR A 190 -16.46 0.37 12.86
CA TYR A 190 -17.37 -0.76 13.03
C TYR A 190 -18.05 -0.74 14.40
N LEU A 191 -17.32 -0.47 15.48
CA LEU A 191 -17.88 -0.38 16.82
C LEU A 191 -18.95 0.72 16.98
N THR A 192 -18.90 1.78 16.16
CA THR A 192 -19.83 2.93 16.23
C THR A 192 -20.97 2.83 15.21
N THR A 193 -20.74 2.23 14.05
CA THR A 193 -21.68 2.22 12.92
C THR A 193 -22.15 0.82 12.51
N SER A 194 -21.61 -0.23 13.13
CA SER A 194 -21.81 -1.64 12.75
C SER A 194 -21.48 -1.95 11.28
N ALA A 195 -20.60 -1.15 10.67
CA ALA A 195 -20.25 -1.31 9.27
C ALA A 195 -18.81 -0.89 8.94
N TRP A 196 -18.27 -1.49 7.89
CA TRP A 196 -16.93 -1.23 7.37
C TRP A 196 -16.99 -0.31 6.15
N SER A 197 -15.95 0.49 5.94
CA SER A 197 -15.75 1.23 4.70
C SER A 197 -14.99 0.35 3.72
N LEU A 198 -15.54 0.05 2.55
CA LEU A 198 -14.83 -0.73 1.52
C LEU A 198 -13.57 0.00 1.07
N SER A 199 -13.63 1.33 0.87
CA SER A 199 -12.43 2.09 0.51
C SER A 199 -11.39 2.07 1.62
N GLY A 200 -11.82 2.17 2.89
CA GLY A 200 -10.93 2.11 4.04
C GLY A 200 -10.27 0.74 4.24
N VAL A 201 -11.03 -0.34 4.10
CA VAL A 201 -10.51 -1.72 4.16
C VAL A 201 -9.56 -2.00 3.00
N SER A 202 -9.91 -1.58 1.78
CA SER A 202 -9.03 -1.73 0.62
C SER A 202 -7.74 -0.93 0.79
N LEU A 203 -7.81 0.31 1.27
CA LEU A 203 -6.63 1.13 1.52
C LEU A 203 -5.72 0.53 2.61
N THR A 204 -6.32 -0.02 3.66
CA THR A 204 -5.61 -0.77 4.71
C THR A 204 -4.82 -1.95 4.10
N GLY A 205 -5.48 -2.75 3.26
CA GLY A 205 -4.85 -3.86 2.55
C GLY A 205 -3.68 -3.40 1.67
N VAL A 206 -3.86 -2.32 0.89
CA VAL A 206 -2.80 -1.72 0.07
C VAL A 206 -1.56 -1.44 0.91
N PHE A 207 -1.70 -0.69 2.02
CA PHE A 207 -0.56 -0.31 2.85
C PHE A 207 0.19 -1.51 3.45
N PHE A 208 -0.53 -2.52 3.96
CA PHE A 208 0.14 -3.73 4.47
C PHE A 208 0.85 -4.51 3.37
N THR A 209 0.26 -4.61 2.17
CA THR A 209 0.93 -5.31 1.06
C THR A 209 2.11 -4.54 0.49
N CYS A 210 2.05 -3.21 0.43
CA CYS A 210 3.21 -2.40 0.07
C CYS A 210 4.33 -2.54 1.12
N ALA A 211 4.00 -2.55 2.42
CA ALA A 211 4.99 -2.83 3.47
C ALA A 211 5.64 -4.21 3.27
N LEU A 212 4.86 -5.24 2.94
CA LEU A 212 5.40 -6.57 2.63
C LEU A 212 6.30 -6.57 1.39
N MET A 213 5.94 -5.84 0.32
CA MET A 213 6.77 -5.74 -0.88
C MET A 213 8.11 -5.07 -0.58
N HIS A 214 8.12 -3.97 0.19
CA HIS A 214 9.37 -3.34 0.61
C HIS A 214 10.19 -4.25 1.53
N LEU A 215 9.56 -5.09 2.36
CA LEU A 215 10.27 -6.08 3.16
C LEU A 215 10.94 -7.16 2.28
N VAL A 216 10.23 -7.62 1.25
CA VAL A 216 10.78 -8.53 0.24
C VAL A 216 11.95 -7.86 -0.46
N ASP A 217 11.79 -6.62 -0.92
CA ASP A 217 12.81 -5.90 -1.67
C ASP A 217 14.06 -5.64 -0.83
N ALA A 218 13.91 -5.28 0.46
CA ALA A 218 15.02 -5.10 1.39
C ALA A 218 15.92 -6.34 1.48
N SER A 219 15.32 -7.53 1.40
CA SER A 219 16.08 -8.78 1.50
C SER A 219 16.76 -9.18 0.19
N THR A 220 16.26 -8.70 -0.94
CA THR A 220 16.76 -9.04 -2.26
C THR A 220 17.76 -7.99 -2.72
N HIS A 221 18.72 -8.36 -3.57
CA HIS A 221 19.63 -7.38 -4.16
C HIS A 221 18.84 -6.51 -5.15
N GLY A 222 18.27 -5.41 -4.63
CA GLY A 222 17.41 -4.50 -5.38
C GLY A 222 18.15 -3.78 -6.51
N ASP A 223 17.39 -3.28 -7.47
CA ASP A 223 17.91 -2.50 -8.60
C ASP A 223 18.18 -1.04 -8.16
N GLY A 224 19.36 -0.51 -8.50
CA GLY A 224 19.71 0.88 -8.20
C GLY A 224 18.74 1.91 -8.80
N ALA A 225 18.00 1.58 -9.86
CA ALA A 225 16.98 2.44 -10.44
C ALA A 225 15.75 2.64 -9.51
N MET A 226 15.42 1.65 -8.68
CA MET A 226 14.29 1.71 -7.76
C MET A 226 14.62 2.53 -6.52
N LEU A 227 15.88 2.45 -6.06
CA LEU A 227 16.40 3.15 -4.90
C LEU A 227 16.11 4.65 -4.93
N PHE A 228 16.15 5.27 -6.12
CA PHE A 228 15.80 6.69 -6.27
C PHE A 228 14.38 6.99 -5.79
N PHE A 229 13.41 6.17 -6.18
CA PHE A 229 12.01 6.34 -5.77
C PHE A 229 11.79 5.96 -4.32
N ASP A 230 12.52 4.98 -3.79
CA ASP A 230 12.43 4.58 -2.39
C ASP A 230 12.97 5.69 -1.47
N LEU A 231 14.06 6.35 -1.86
CA LEU A 231 14.60 7.52 -1.17
C LEU A 231 13.63 8.70 -1.18
N LEU A 232 12.90 8.93 -2.28
CA LEU A 232 11.79 9.90 -2.30
C LEU A 232 10.61 9.45 -1.43
N GLY A 233 10.41 8.14 -1.30
CA GLY A 233 9.40 7.52 -0.46
C GLY A 233 9.61 7.78 1.04
N ILE A 234 10.86 7.92 1.51
CA ILE A 234 11.16 8.21 2.92
C ILE A 234 10.46 9.49 3.40
N PRO A 235 10.74 10.70 2.88
CA PRO A 235 10.10 11.92 3.35
C PRO A 235 8.59 11.94 3.10
N ALA A 236 8.13 11.35 1.99
CA ALA A 236 6.70 11.20 1.69
C ALA A 236 5.98 10.37 2.75
N SER A 237 6.59 9.25 3.16
CA SER A 237 6.05 8.33 4.16
C SER A 237 6.05 8.91 5.57
N ILE A 238 7.07 9.68 5.94
CA ILE A 238 7.11 10.40 7.21
C ILE A 238 5.96 11.40 7.28
N TYR A 239 5.81 12.23 6.23
CA TYR A 239 4.74 13.22 6.18
C TYR A 239 3.36 12.54 6.22
N PHE A 240 3.15 11.50 5.41
CA PHE A 240 1.86 10.83 5.36
C PHE A 240 1.53 10.10 6.67
N LEU A 241 2.49 9.42 7.28
CA LEU A 241 2.32 8.80 8.60
C LEU A 241 1.96 9.84 9.67
N TRP A 242 2.62 11.00 9.66
CA TRP A 242 2.27 12.11 10.54
C TRP A 242 0.83 12.57 10.32
N VAL A 243 0.41 12.79 9.07
CA VAL A 243 -0.97 13.17 8.74
C VAL A 243 -1.97 12.11 9.20
N VAL A 244 -1.72 10.83 8.90
CA VAL A 244 -2.60 9.72 9.28
C VAL A 244 -2.72 9.62 10.80
N LYS A 245 -1.61 9.76 11.53
CA LYS A 245 -1.61 9.80 13.00
C LYS A 245 -2.44 10.97 13.53
N LEU A 246 -2.34 12.15 12.92
CA LEU A 246 -3.12 13.32 13.33
C LEU A 246 -4.62 13.13 13.08
N VAL A 247 -4.99 12.57 11.92
CA VAL A 247 -6.38 12.26 11.56
C VAL A 247 -6.95 11.14 12.46
N HIS A 248 -6.12 10.16 12.79
CA HIS A 248 -6.45 9.07 13.71
C HIS A 248 -6.68 9.55 15.14
N ASN A 249 -5.88 10.51 15.62
CA ASN A 249 -5.99 11.08 16.95
C ASN A 249 -7.02 12.22 17.04
N ASP A 250 -7.83 12.42 16.00
CA ASP A 250 -8.85 13.48 15.91
C ASP A 250 -8.29 14.90 16.08
N SER A 251 -6.97 15.04 15.96
CA SER A 251 -6.23 16.27 16.25
C SER A 251 -6.23 17.28 15.11
N VAL A 252 -6.67 16.85 13.92
CA VAL A 252 -6.82 17.70 12.74
C VAL A 252 -8.12 17.38 12.02
N MET A 253 -8.88 18.42 11.68
CA MET A 253 -9.96 18.33 10.70
C MET A 253 -9.39 18.44 9.28
N ASP A 254 -9.49 17.37 8.52
CA ASP A 254 -9.23 17.36 7.08
C ASP A 254 -10.57 17.34 6.32
N TRP A 255 -10.54 17.37 4.99
CA TRP A 255 -11.72 17.32 4.14
C TRP A 255 -12.66 16.14 4.44
N ASN A 256 -12.13 15.09 5.07
CA ASN A 256 -12.85 13.86 5.43
C ASN A 256 -13.58 13.93 6.79
N ARG A 257 -13.35 14.99 7.58
CA ARG A 257 -14.06 15.29 8.82
C ARG A 257 -14.48 16.75 8.82
N ARG A 258 -15.61 17.07 8.19
CA ARG A 258 -16.29 18.35 8.46
C ARG A 258 -17.48 18.08 9.40
N PRO A 259 -17.57 18.78 10.55
CA PRO A 259 -18.68 18.61 11.47
C PRO A 259 -19.96 19.20 10.88
N LEU A 260 -21.07 18.52 11.17
CA LEU A 260 -22.40 19.10 11.26
C LEU A 260 -22.34 20.19 12.34
N VAL A 261 -22.36 21.46 11.92
CA VAL A 261 -22.88 22.69 12.58
C VAL A 261 -22.03 23.89 12.13
N GLY A 262 -22.67 24.86 11.49
CA GLY A 262 -22.04 26.10 10.99
C GLY A 262 -21.65 26.00 9.52
N ALA A 263 -22.62 26.24 8.63
CA ALA A 263 -22.52 26.07 7.18
C ALA A 263 -21.29 26.73 6.55
N ALA A 264 -20.28 25.92 6.22
CA ALA A 264 -19.51 26.16 5.01
C ALA A 264 -20.30 25.52 3.87
N ALA A 265 -20.78 26.33 2.94
CA ALA A 265 -21.59 25.91 1.79
C ALA A 265 -21.11 24.57 1.25
N SER A 266 -22.02 23.60 1.17
CA SER A 266 -21.76 22.30 0.57
C SER A 266 -21.28 22.55 -0.86
N PRO A 267 -20.04 22.22 -1.24
CA PRO A 267 -19.68 22.23 -2.64
C PRO A 267 -20.55 21.16 -3.30
N ALA A 268 -21.11 21.45 -4.48
CA ALA A 268 -22.05 20.56 -5.18
C ALA A 268 -21.55 19.11 -5.35
N ARG A 269 -20.24 18.85 -5.15
CA ARG A 269 -19.64 17.51 -5.06
C ARG A 269 -18.92 17.30 -3.73
N PRO A 270 -19.33 16.30 -2.91
CA PRO A 270 -18.54 15.79 -1.79
C PRO A 270 -17.17 15.27 -2.23
N SER A 271 -16.15 15.44 -1.38
CA SER A 271 -14.79 14.93 -1.59
C SER A 271 -14.85 13.43 -1.88
N PRO A 272 -14.13 12.88 -2.88
CA PRO A 272 -14.06 11.43 -3.03
C PRO A 272 -13.43 10.78 -1.79
N TRP A 273 -12.60 11.50 -1.03
CA TRP A 273 -11.91 11.00 0.16
C TRP A 273 -12.81 10.89 1.40
N SER A 274 -13.98 11.54 1.41
CA SER A 274 -14.93 11.43 2.51
C SER A 274 -15.79 10.18 2.33
N GLY A 275 -15.56 9.16 3.16
CA GLY A 275 -16.51 8.08 3.30
C GLY A 275 -17.80 8.64 3.89
N TYR A 276 -18.93 8.48 3.21
CA TYR A 276 -20.21 8.95 3.72
C TYR A 276 -20.48 8.27 5.08
N SER A 277 -20.77 9.10 6.09
CA SER A 277 -21.50 8.72 7.29
C SER A 277 -22.85 9.43 7.18
N LEU A 278 -23.92 8.64 7.03
CA LEU A 278 -25.27 9.09 7.34
C LEU A 278 -25.36 9.39 8.83
#